data_AF-A0A1S8TVX7-F1
#
_entry.id   AF-A0A1S8TVX7-F1
#
_cell.length_a   1.000
_cell.length_b   1.000
_cell.length_c   1.000
_cell.angle_alpha   90.00
_cell.angle_beta   90.00
_cell.angle_gamma   90.00
#
_symmetry.space_group_name_H-M   'P 1'
#
loop_
_entity.id
_entity.type
_entity.pdbx_description
1 polymer ?
#
loop_
_entity_poly.entity_id
_entity_poly.type
_entity_poly.pdbx_seq_one_letter_code
_entity_poly.pdbx_strand_id
1 'polypeptide(L)'
;MEGQFLIYGLIGIAILFLVTKLLKWPIKILINGIVGVIILYVVNFIIAKLNLLGINLNFSLAINPITALIAGFFGVPGVIVLIIIGALL
;
A
#
# COMPACT_ATOMS: atom_id res chain seq x y z
N MET A 1 15.16 45.25 14.91
CA MET A 1 13.77 44.74 14.91
C MET A 1 13.44 44.04 13.60
N GLU A 2 13.80 44.60 12.44
CA GLU A 2 13.49 44.03 11.11
C GLU A 2 14.06 42.63 10.84
N GLY A 3 15.31 42.35 11.20
CA GLY A 3 15.94 41.04 10.97
C GLY A 3 15.30 39.86 11.73
N GLN A 4 14.63 40.12 12.86
CA GLN A 4 13.96 39.07 13.63
C GLN A 4 12.67 38.60 12.93
N PHE A 5 11.94 39.51 12.27
CA PHE A 5 10.74 39.15 11.51
C PHE A 5 11.08 38.26 10.31
N LEU A 6 12.23 38.47 9.66
CA LEU A 6 12.71 37.60 8.58
C LEU A 6 12.99 36.18 9.09
N ILE A 7 13.61 36.04 10.26
CA ILE A 7 13.91 34.74 10.89
C ILE A 7 12.60 34.01 11.25
N TYR A 8 11.64 34.70 11.87
CA TYR A 8 10.34 34.10 12.19
C TYR A 8 9.55 33.70 10.95
N GLY A 9 9.62 34.50 9.88
CA GLY A 9 9.03 34.15 8.58
C GLY A 9 9.64 32.88 7.99
N LEU A 10 10.97 32.75 8.04
CA LEU A 10 11.67 31.56 7.53
C LEU A 10 11.30 30.30 8.33
N ILE A 11 11.23 30.41 9.66
CA ILE A 11 10.81 29.32 10.55
C ILE A 11 9.36 28.91 10.24
N GLY A 12 8.46 29.87 10.06
CA GLY A 12 7.06 29.60 9.69
C GLY A 12 6.93 28.84 8.37
N ILE A 13 7.71 29.22 7.35
CA ILE A 13 7.75 28.52 6.06
C ILE A 13 8.31 27.09 6.22
N ALA A 14 9.36 26.91 7.01
CA ALA A 14 9.95 25.59 7.27
C ALA A 14 8.96 24.65 7.98
N ILE A 15 8.22 25.16 8.98
CA ILE A 15 7.18 24.41 9.70
C ILE A 15 6.04 24.04 8.75
N LEU A 16 5.55 24.99 7.95
CA LEU A 16 4.52 24.73 6.94
C LEU A 16 4.96 23.65 5.93
N PHE A 17 6.20 23.70 5.48
CA PHE A 17 6.76 22.67 4.57
C PHE A 17 6.78 21.28 5.22
N LEU A 18 7.20 21.18 6.48
CA LEU A 18 7.20 19.91 7.22
C LEU A 18 5.79 19.36 7.42
N VAL A 19 4.84 20.20 7.85
CA VAL A 19 3.45 19.80 8.08
C VAL A 19 2.79 19.32 6.79
N THR A 20 2.94 20.07 5.70
CA THR A 20 2.39 19.67 4.39
C THR A 20 3.02 18.39 3.84
N LYS A 21 4.31 18.14 4.11
CA LYS A 21 4.97 16.89 3.73
C LYS A 21 4.48 15.70 4.56
N LEU A 22 4.25 15.89 5.86
CA LEU A 22 3.71 14.88 6.75
C LEU A 22 2.29 14.46 6.37
N LEU A 23 1.43 15.44 6.02
CA LEU A 23 0.04 15.19 5.60
C LEU A 23 -0.07 14.41 4.27
N LYS A 24 0.90 14.56 3.36
CA LYS A 24 0.91 13.84 2.07
C LYS A 24 1.26 12.35 2.22
N TRP A 25 1.95 11.98 3.28
CA TRP A 25 2.42 10.62 3.50
C TRP A 25 1.29 9.59 3.78
N PRO A 26 0.35 9.82 4.72
CA PRO A 26 -0.74 8.87 4.97
C PRO A 26 -1.69 8.71 3.77
N ILE A 27 -1.89 9.77 2.99
CA ILE A 27 -2.73 9.72 1.78
C ILE A 27 -2.14 8.74 0.77
N LYS A 28 -0.82 8.74 0.57
CA LYS A 28 -0.15 7.76 -0.31
C LYS A 28 -0.31 6.33 0.20
N ILE A 29 -0.25 6.11 1.51
CA ILE A 29 -0.45 4.79 2.13
C ILE A 29 -1.86 4.28 1.85
N LEU A 30 -2.88 5.14 1.98
CA LEU A 30 -4.26 4.77 1.69
C LEU A 30 -4.47 4.40 0.22
N ILE A 31 -3.93 5.18 -0.71
CA ILE A 31 -4.02 4.89 -2.15
C ILE A 31 -3.37 3.55 -2.47
N ASN A 32 -2.16 3.30 -1.95
CA ASN A 32 -1.48 2.03 -2.13
C ASN A 32 -2.28 0.88 -1.51
N GLY A 33 -2.85 1.05 -0.32
CA GLY A 33 -3.73 0.06 0.30
C GLY A 33 -4.93 -0.31 -0.58
N ILE A 34 -5.61 0.68 -1.17
CA ILE A 34 -6.74 0.46 -2.09
C ILE A 34 -6.28 -0.33 -3.33
N VAL A 35 -5.17 0.08 -3.93
CA VAL A 35 -4.58 -0.62 -5.09
C VAL A 35 -4.23 -2.07 -4.73
N GLY A 36 -3.67 -2.30 -3.55
CA GLY A 36 -3.35 -3.64 -3.07
C GLY A 36 -4.58 -4.51 -2.86
N VAL A 37 -5.67 -3.97 -2.30
CA VAL A 37 -6.96 -4.70 -2.21
C VAL A 37 -7.44 -5.11 -3.59
N ILE A 38 -7.40 -4.20 -4.57
CA ILE A 38 -7.83 -4.48 -5.95
C ILE A 38 -6.99 -5.63 -6.54
N ILE A 39 -5.67 -5.59 -6.40
CA ILE A 39 -4.79 -6.62 -6.94
C ILE A 39 -5.04 -7.98 -6.26
N LEU A 40 -5.15 -8.02 -4.93
CA LEU A 40 -5.45 -9.24 -4.20
C LEU A 40 -6.79 -9.85 -4.61
N TYR A 41 -7.80 -9.01 -4.85
CA TYR A 41 -9.11 -9.46 -5.30
C TYR A 41 -9.04 -10.08 -6.70
N VAL A 42 -8.31 -9.45 -7.63
CA VAL A 42 -8.09 -9.97 -8.98
C VAL A 42 -7.37 -11.31 -8.92
N VAL A 43 -6.34 -11.44 -8.08
CA VAL A 43 -5.60 -12.71 -7.95
C VAL A 43 -6.47 -13.81 -7.35
N ASN A 44 -7.23 -13.55 -6.28
CA ASN A 44 -8.14 -14.54 -5.73
C ASN A 44 -9.21 -14.97 -6.73
N PHE A 45 -9.69 -14.06 -7.58
CA PHE A 45 -10.62 -14.39 -8.66
C PHE A 45 -9.98 -15.31 -9.71
N ILE A 46 -8.72 -15.07 -10.07
CA ILE A 46 -7.96 -15.94 -10.98
C ILE A 46 -7.76 -17.33 -10.34
N ILE A 47 -7.37 -17.40 -9.07
CA ILE A 47 -7.20 -18.66 -8.33
C ILE A 47 -8.51 -19.44 -8.30
N ALA A 48 -9.64 -18.79 -8.00
CA ALA A 48 -10.96 -19.42 -8.01
C ALA A 48 -11.34 -19.99 -9.40
N LYS A 49 -11.02 -19.26 -10.49
CA LYS A 49 -11.24 -19.75 -11.86
C LYS A 49 -10.34 -20.94 -12.22
N LEU A 50 -9.08 -20.93 -11.79
CA LEU A 50 -8.16 -22.06 -12.00
C LEU A 50 -8.66 -23.33 -11.30
N ASN A 51 -9.20 -23.17 -10.09
CA ASN A 51 -9.78 -24.28 -9.32
C ASN A 51 -10.99 -24.90 -10.05
N LEU A 52 -11.85 -24.07 -10.65
CA LEU A 52 -12.96 -24.52 -11.51
C LEU A 52 -12.51 -25.26 -12.79
N LEU A 53 -11.30 -25.00 -13.29
CA LEU A 53 -10.73 -25.65 -14.47
C LEU A 53 -9.97 -26.95 -14.14
N GLY A 54 -10.04 -27.42 -12.89
CA GLY A 54 -9.40 -28.65 -12.43
C GLY A 54 -7.95 -28.47 -11.96
N ILE A 55 -7.44 -27.24 -11.90
CA ILE A 55 -6.15 -26.91 -11.30
C ILE A 55 -6.43 -26.56 -9.83
N ASN A 56 -6.39 -27.58 -8.96
CA ASN A 56 -6.73 -27.47 -7.54
C ASN A 56 -5.69 -26.61 -6.77
N LEU A 57 -5.81 -25.29 -6.86
CA LEU A 57 -5.16 -24.36 -5.95
C LEU A 57 -6.06 -24.22 -4.71
N ASN A 58 -5.77 -25.00 -3.67
CA ASN A 58 -6.56 -25.08 -2.45
C ASN A 58 -6.26 -23.95 -1.44
N PHE A 59 -5.74 -22.81 -1.90
CA PHE A 59 -5.44 -21.67 -1.04
C PHE A 59 -6.10 -20.39 -1.55
N SER A 60 -6.26 -19.42 -0.66
CA SER A 60 -6.79 -18.09 -0.96
C SER A 60 -5.93 -17.05 -0.25
N LEU A 61 -5.66 -15.92 -0.90
CA LEU A 61 -4.93 -14.84 -0.27
C LEU A 61 -5.84 -14.11 0.71
N ALA A 62 -5.40 -13.98 1.97
CA ALA A 62 -6.09 -13.18 2.95
C ALA A 62 -6.14 -11.71 2.49
N ILE A 63 -7.33 -11.12 2.45
CA ILE A 63 -7.53 -9.70 2.14
C ILE A 63 -7.71 -8.96 3.46
N ASN A 64 -6.62 -8.40 3.97
CA ASN A 64 -6.62 -7.58 5.17
C ASN A 64 -5.76 -6.32 4.94
N PRO A 65 -5.82 -5.30 5.82
CA PRO A 65 -5.05 -4.08 5.62
C PRO A 65 -3.54 -4.31 5.49
N ILE A 66 -2.98 -5.32 6.15
CA ILE A 66 -1.55 -5.64 6.11
C ILE A 66 -1.18 -6.22 4.75
N THR A 67 -1.90 -7.25 4.29
CA THR A 67 -1.65 -7.87 2.97
C THR A 67 -1.94 -6.90 1.83
N ALA A 68 -2.96 -6.05 1.95
CA ALA A 68 -3.26 -5.01 1.00
C ALA A 68 -2.15 -3.94 0.95
N LEU A 69 -1.60 -3.53 2.08
CA LEU A 69 -0.47 -2.61 2.09
C LEU A 69 0.79 -3.25 1.49
N ILE A 70 1.06 -4.53 1.76
CA ILE A 70 2.18 -5.25 1.14
C ILE A 70 1.98 -5.33 -0.38
N ALA A 71 0.83 -5.78 -0.85
CA ALA A 71 0.51 -5.86 -2.28
C ALA A 71 0.50 -4.48 -2.94
N GLY A 72 0.01 -3.46 -2.25
CA GLY A 72 -0.10 -2.09 -2.74
C GLY A 72 1.24 -1.35 -2.81
N PHE A 73 2.13 -1.60 -1.86
CA PHE A 73 3.43 -0.94 -1.79
C PHE A 73 4.47 -1.61 -2.69
N PHE A 74 4.48 -2.95 -2.71
CA PHE A 74 5.43 -3.72 -3.50
C PHE A 74 4.88 -4.09 -4.90
N GLY A 75 3.57 -3.93 -5.15
CA GLY A 75 2.94 -4.27 -6.42
C GLY A 75 2.99 -5.77 -6.72
N VAL A 76 3.30 -6.11 -7.98
CA VAL A 76 3.38 -7.49 -8.47
C VAL A 76 4.39 -8.34 -7.66
N PRO A 77 5.63 -7.88 -7.38
CA PRO A 77 6.55 -8.60 -6.49
C PRO A 77 5.95 -8.96 -5.13
N GLY A 78 5.23 -8.04 -4.48
CA GLY A 78 4.63 -8.30 -3.17
C GLY A 78 3.55 -9.37 -3.22
N VAL A 79 2.76 -9.37 -4.29
CA VAL A 79 1.70 -10.34 -4.50
C VAL A 79 2.26 -11.73 -4.79
N ILE A 80 3.35 -11.84 -5.56
CA ILE A 80 4.06 -13.10 -5.79
C ILE A 80 4.52 -13.71 -4.46
N VAL A 81 5.11 -12.90 -3.58
CA VAL A 81 5.54 -13.35 -2.25
C VAL A 81 4.35 -13.85 -1.43
N LEU A 82 3.23 -13.12 -1.43
CA LEU A 82 2.01 -13.53 -0.72
C LEU A 82 1.43 -14.85 -1.28
N ILE A 83 1.50 -15.05 -2.59
CA ILE A 83 1.11 -16.32 -3.25
C ILE A 83 2.01 -17.45 -2.79
N ILE A 84 3.33 -17.27 -2.80
CA ILE A 84 4.27 -18.31 -2.38
C ILE A 84 4.04 -18.69 -0.91
N ILE A 85 3.88 -17.69 -0.04
CA ILE A 85 3.61 -17.92 1.39
C ILE A 85 2.26 -18.62 1.58
N GLY A 86 1.21 -18.15 0.91
CA GLY A 86 -0.13 -18.72 1.01
C GLY A 86 -0.28 -20.11 0.37
N ALA A 87 0.58 -20.46 -0.59
CA ALA A 87 0.62 -21.79 -1.20
C ALA A 87 1.47 -22.80 -0.41
N LEU A 88 2.43 -22.32 0.39
CA LEU A 88 3.36 -23.15 1.15
C LEU A 88 2.87 -23.47 2.58
N LEU A 89 2.05 -22.59 3.16
CA LEU A 89 1.41 -22.75 4.48
C LEU A 89 0.03 -23.42 4.36
#